data_AF-A0A7C4FE92-F1
#
_entry.id   AF-A0A7C4FE92-F1
#
_cell.length_a   1.000
_cell.length_b   1.000
_cell.length_c   1.000
_cell.angle_alpha   90.00
_cell.angle_beta   90.00
_cell.angle_gamma   90.00
#
_symmetry.space_group_name_H-M   'P 1'
#
loop_
_entity.id
_entity.type
_entity.pdbx_description
1 polymer ?
#
loop_
_entity_poly.entity_id
_entity_poly.type
_entity_poly.pdbx_seq_one_letter_code
_entity_poly.pdbx_strand_id
1 'polypeptide(L)'
;MKAAIEAIQVVQIGPWTIRFWDAMAVAGAVLPALGAAILMKMMISRRNVWFFILGFALAAYLKLSLVAIALVGGAMIAALYYLLHRDVFEEAATPTTPPAGRATTRDFIRWFAVSWFIQSSWNYERMMGTGFAHGMLEIEKKLRKDPEELKSWMRLHNEFYNTEPHFHNAIYGMAISLEEQGADQETIRGIKTALMGPFAGLGDSIMWFTLLPIAFLLGASLGVQGNILGPVIALLIWIPVSWAVKYYTLVYGYKYGLSLAEILKGEVLKVAREAIAAFAMAIIGGIAATYVRATTPIVLAAYAEQQIKLQPILDQFMPSLLPLLFTLYAYWLIKTKGYSYGKAVIILFLTAFILAIIGVLG
;
A
#
# COMPACT_ATOMS: atom_id res chain seq x y z
N MET A 1 -22.41 -38.75 9.69
CA MET A 1 -21.73 -37.66 8.95
C MET A 1 -22.62 -36.44 8.80
N LYS A 2 -23.82 -36.53 8.20
CA LYS A 2 -24.81 -35.43 8.13
C LYS A 2 -25.18 -34.85 9.51
N ALA A 3 -25.47 -35.72 10.49
CA ALA A 3 -25.71 -35.32 11.88
C ALA A 3 -24.48 -34.72 12.60
N ALA A 4 -23.25 -35.08 12.18
CA ALA A 4 -22.02 -34.49 12.72
C ALA A 4 -21.73 -33.12 12.08
N ILE A 5 -22.08 -32.94 10.80
CA ILE A 5 -22.04 -31.67 10.07
C ILE A 5 -23.10 -30.70 10.62
N GLU A 6 -24.32 -31.20 10.89
CA GLU A 6 -25.40 -30.43 11.52
C GLU A 6 -25.06 -30.07 12.99
N ALA A 7 -24.38 -30.96 13.72
CA ALA A 7 -23.89 -30.67 15.08
C ALA A 7 -22.77 -29.61 15.10
N ILE A 8 -22.00 -29.45 14.02
CA ILE A 8 -21.01 -28.37 13.86
C ILE A 8 -21.70 -27.03 13.51
N GLN A 9 -22.93 -27.07 12.97
CA GLN A 9 -23.62 -25.90 12.42
C GLN A 9 -24.49 -25.10 13.40
N VAL A 10 -24.58 -25.46 14.67
CA VAL A 10 -25.28 -24.63 15.66
C VAL A 10 -24.48 -24.53 16.94
N VAL A 11 -23.32 -23.90 16.88
CA VAL A 11 -22.81 -23.23 18.08
C VAL A 11 -23.76 -22.05 18.31
N GLN A 12 -24.62 -22.13 19.33
CA GLN A 12 -25.31 -20.94 19.84
C GLN A 12 -24.24 -20.03 20.46
N ILE A 13 -23.62 -19.20 19.62
CA ILE A 13 -22.69 -18.17 20.04
C ILE A 13 -23.54 -17.16 20.80
N GLY A 14 -23.34 -17.03 22.12
CA GLY A 14 -24.09 -16.09 22.94
C GLY A 14 -23.97 -14.64 22.43
N PRO A 15 -24.92 -13.75 22.78
CA PRO A 15 -24.89 -12.35 22.32
C PRO A 15 -23.60 -11.61 22.66
N TRP A 16 -22.97 -11.96 23.78
CA TRP A 16 -21.68 -11.42 24.19
C TRP A 16 -20.52 -11.86 23.32
N THR A 17 -20.49 -13.13 22.90
CA THR A 17 -19.41 -13.65 22.05
C THR A 17 -19.51 -13.07 20.65
N ILE A 18 -20.73 -12.88 20.11
CA ILE A 18 -20.95 -12.14 18.85
C ILE A 18 -20.39 -10.71 18.97
N ARG A 19 -20.83 -9.96 19.99
CA ARG A 19 -20.35 -8.58 20.23
C ARG A 19 -18.84 -8.48 20.38
N PHE A 20 -18.22 -9.44 21.07
CA PHE A 20 -16.77 -9.50 21.21
C PHE A 20 -16.08 -9.69 19.86
N TRP A 21 -16.53 -10.65 19.05
CA TRP A 21 -15.95 -10.91 17.73
C TRP A 21 -16.17 -9.76 16.76
N ASP A 22 -17.35 -9.12 16.78
CA ASP A 22 -17.62 -7.91 16.01
C ASP A 22 -16.67 -6.77 16.43
N ALA A 23 -16.49 -6.56 17.74
CA ALA A 23 -15.55 -5.56 18.24
C ALA A 23 -14.09 -5.85 17.82
N MET A 24 -13.67 -7.11 17.80
CA MET A 24 -12.36 -7.51 17.29
C MET A 24 -12.21 -7.22 15.79
N ALA A 25 -13.26 -7.50 14.99
CA ALA A 25 -13.27 -7.23 13.56
C ALA A 25 -13.18 -5.72 13.28
N VAL A 26 -13.98 -4.91 13.98
CA VAL A 26 -13.96 -3.44 13.90
C VAL A 26 -12.59 -2.90 14.30
N ALA A 27 -12.01 -3.37 15.41
CA ALA A 27 -10.69 -2.95 15.85
C ALA A 27 -9.59 -3.25 14.83
N GLY A 28 -9.64 -4.43 14.19
CA GLY A 28 -8.76 -4.79 13.08
C GLY A 28 -8.94 -3.91 11.85
N ALA A 29 -10.18 -3.51 11.55
CA ALA A 29 -10.54 -2.72 10.38
C ALA A 29 -10.00 -1.26 10.41
N VAL A 30 -9.65 -0.77 11.60
CA VAL A 30 -9.05 0.56 11.82
C VAL A 30 -7.52 0.56 11.71
N LEU A 31 -6.85 -0.58 11.84
CA LEU A 31 -5.38 -0.68 11.84
C LEU A 31 -4.67 -0.07 10.60
N PRO A 32 -5.26 -0.04 9.38
CA PRO A 32 -4.67 0.69 8.25
C PRO A 32 -4.39 2.17 8.55
N ALA A 33 -5.06 2.77 9.53
CA ALA A 33 -4.81 4.14 9.97
C ALA A 33 -3.38 4.35 10.47
N LEU A 34 -2.79 3.34 11.11
CA LEU A 34 -1.39 3.40 11.53
C LEU A 34 -0.45 3.37 10.32
N GLY A 35 -0.74 2.56 9.30
CA GLY A 35 0.03 2.54 8.06
C GLY A 35 0.03 3.89 7.36
N ALA A 36 -1.16 4.49 7.19
CA ALA A 36 -1.30 5.84 6.65
C ALA A 36 -0.57 6.89 7.51
N ALA A 37 -0.65 6.78 8.84
CA ALA A 37 0.04 7.66 9.77
C ALA A 37 1.58 7.55 9.69
N ILE A 38 2.13 6.33 9.55
CA ILE A 38 3.58 6.11 9.40
C ILE A 38 4.06 6.76 8.11
N LEU A 39 3.38 6.50 6.99
CA LEU A 39 3.71 7.12 5.70
C LEU A 39 3.60 8.64 5.75
N MET A 40 2.55 9.16 6.40
CA MET A 40 2.39 10.58 6.65
C MET A 40 3.56 11.13 7.48
N LYS A 41 3.95 10.49 8.58
CA LYS A 41 5.09 10.89 9.42
C LYS A 41 6.40 10.96 8.63
N MET A 42 6.56 10.08 7.65
CA MET A 42 7.75 9.98 6.81
C MET A 42 7.83 11.07 5.72
N MET A 43 6.68 11.57 5.24
CA MET A 43 6.60 12.42 4.04
C MET A 43 6.01 13.81 4.28
N ILE A 44 5.30 14.03 5.37
CA ILE A 44 4.55 15.28 5.59
C ILE A 44 5.47 16.47 5.82
N SER A 45 5.18 17.54 5.09
CA SER A 45 5.80 18.86 5.21
C SER A 45 4.75 19.95 5.07
N ARG A 46 5.09 21.19 5.44
CA ARG A 46 4.20 22.33 5.23
C ARG A 46 3.85 22.58 3.76
N ARG A 47 4.71 22.14 2.83
CA ARG A 47 4.53 22.32 1.39
C ARG A 47 3.56 21.31 0.79
N ASN A 48 3.57 20.07 1.27
CA ASN A 48 2.82 18.97 0.63
C ASN A 48 1.56 18.51 1.38
N VAL A 49 1.27 19.05 2.57
CA VAL A 49 0.07 18.69 3.35
C VAL A 49 -1.24 18.91 2.57
N TRP A 50 -1.27 19.89 1.66
CA TRP A 50 -2.45 20.16 0.82
C TRP A 50 -2.78 19.01 -0.11
N PHE A 51 -1.77 18.27 -0.60
CA PHE A 51 -1.99 17.11 -1.45
C PHE A 51 -2.61 15.95 -0.68
N PHE A 52 -2.33 15.80 0.62
CA PHE A 52 -3.06 14.84 1.47
C PHE A 52 -4.55 15.16 1.51
N ILE A 53 -4.90 16.43 1.74
CA ILE A 53 -6.30 16.87 1.76
C ILE A 53 -6.95 16.65 0.40
N LEU A 54 -6.25 16.98 -0.69
CA LEU A 54 -6.72 16.74 -2.06
C LEU A 54 -7.01 15.26 -2.30
N GLY A 55 -6.05 14.38 -2.02
CA GLY A 55 -6.22 12.94 -2.22
C GLY A 55 -7.32 12.35 -1.34
N PHE A 56 -7.43 12.80 -0.09
CA PHE A 56 -8.53 12.45 0.79
C PHE A 56 -9.88 12.89 0.21
N ALA A 57 -9.98 14.12 -0.30
CA ALA A 57 -11.21 14.65 -0.84
C ALA A 57 -11.64 13.92 -2.13
N LEU A 58 -10.69 13.62 -3.03
CA LEU A 58 -10.93 12.82 -4.23
C LEU A 58 -11.47 11.42 -3.89
N ALA A 59 -10.96 10.78 -2.84
CA ALA A 59 -11.48 9.52 -2.36
C ALA A 59 -12.85 9.66 -1.68
N ALA A 60 -12.97 10.55 -0.70
CA ALA A 60 -14.13 10.63 0.20
C ALA A 60 -15.37 11.22 -0.50
N TYR A 61 -15.20 12.29 -1.29
CA TYR A 61 -16.32 12.99 -1.93
C TYR A 61 -16.60 12.46 -3.34
N LEU A 62 -15.56 12.26 -4.16
CA LEU A 62 -15.73 11.77 -5.53
C LEU A 62 -15.76 10.24 -5.64
N LYS A 63 -15.56 9.53 -4.52
CA LYS A 63 -15.56 8.06 -4.46
C LYS A 63 -14.56 7.42 -5.44
N LEU A 64 -13.46 8.11 -5.73
CA LEU A 64 -12.43 7.62 -6.62
C LEU A 64 -11.62 6.52 -5.94
N SER A 65 -11.33 5.45 -6.69
CA SER A 65 -10.42 4.39 -6.24
C SER A 65 -9.00 4.92 -6.11
N LEU A 66 -8.15 4.23 -5.34
CA LEU A 66 -6.75 4.63 -5.18
C LEU A 66 -5.99 4.65 -6.52
N VAL A 67 -6.33 3.75 -7.43
CA VAL A 67 -5.80 3.73 -8.80
C VAL A 67 -6.27 4.96 -9.58
N ALA A 68 -7.54 5.34 -9.49
CA ALA A 68 -8.05 6.55 -10.14
C ALA A 68 -7.38 7.82 -9.59
N ILE A 69 -7.17 7.91 -8.28
CA ILE A 69 -6.41 9.01 -7.66
C ILE A 69 -4.97 9.00 -8.15
N ALA A 70 -4.35 7.83 -8.29
CA ALA A 70 -2.99 7.72 -8.79
C ALA A 70 -2.86 8.22 -10.23
N LEU A 71 -3.80 7.85 -11.10
CA LEU A 71 -3.78 8.25 -12.51
C LEU A 71 -4.17 9.72 -12.69
N VAL A 72 -5.32 10.13 -12.15
CA VAL A 72 -5.85 11.49 -12.34
C VAL A 72 -5.09 12.49 -11.50
N GLY A 73 -4.98 12.24 -10.20
CA GLY A 73 -4.23 13.12 -9.28
C GLY A 73 -2.75 13.15 -9.61
N GLY A 74 -2.15 12.00 -9.95
CA GLY A 74 -0.75 11.95 -10.41
C GLY A 74 -0.52 12.72 -11.71
N ALA A 75 -1.38 12.57 -12.71
CA ALA A 75 -1.29 13.35 -13.94
C ALA A 75 -1.47 14.86 -13.70
N MET A 76 -2.42 15.26 -12.84
CA MET A 76 -2.62 16.66 -12.46
C MET A 76 -1.40 17.23 -11.73
N ILE A 77 -0.82 16.50 -10.78
CA ILE A 77 0.38 16.92 -10.05
C ILE A 77 1.56 17.01 -11.02
N ALA A 78 1.77 16.01 -11.86
CA ALA A 78 2.83 16.04 -12.87
C ALA A 78 2.68 17.23 -13.83
N ALA A 79 1.46 17.47 -14.33
CA ALA A 79 1.17 18.62 -15.20
C ALA A 79 1.38 19.96 -14.47
N LEU A 80 0.92 20.08 -13.22
CA LEU A 80 1.12 21.29 -12.42
C LEU A 80 2.61 21.61 -12.25
N TYR A 81 3.41 20.63 -11.82
CA TYR A 81 4.84 20.83 -11.62
C TYR A 81 5.58 21.06 -12.94
N TYR A 82 5.17 20.39 -14.02
CA TYR A 82 5.73 20.63 -15.35
C TYR A 82 5.43 22.06 -15.83
N LEU A 83 4.20 22.55 -15.66
CA LEU A 83 3.81 23.90 -16.09
C LEU A 83 4.46 24.99 -15.24
N LEU A 84 4.62 24.77 -13.93
CA LEU A 84 5.26 25.72 -13.01
C LEU A 84 6.77 25.83 -13.20
N HIS A 85 7.41 24.75 -13.67
CA HIS A 85 8.88 24.66 -13.84
C HIS A 85 9.26 24.30 -15.27
N ARG A 86 8.49 24.84 -16.24
CA ARG A 86 8.61 24.50 -17.64
C ARG A 86 10.02 24.76 -18.18
N ASP A 87 10.60 25.87 -17.78
CA ASP A 87 11.99 26.27 -18.06
C ASP A 87 13.00 25.20 -17.64
N VAL A 88 12.87 24.68 -16.41
CA VAL A 88 13.75 23.64 -15.86
C VAL A 88 13.65 22.34 -16.66
N PHE A 89 12.43 21.94 -17.05
CA PHE A 89 12.22 20.71 -17.83
C PHE A 89 12.61 20.86 -19.30
N GLU A 90 12.40 22.02 -19.92
CA GLU A 90 12.79 22.30 -21.31
C GLU A 90 14.31 22.39 -21.45
N GLU A 91 15.01 22.99 -20.49
CA GLU A 91 16.47 23.06 -20.48
C GLU A 91 17.12 21.68 -20.28
N ALA A 92 16.44 20.78 -19.56
CA ALA A 92 16.86 19.40 -19.39
C ALA A 92 16.44 18.44 -20.53
N ALA A 93 15.56 18.88 -21.44
CA ALA A 93 14.96 18.04 -22.49
C ALA A 93 15.92 17.71 -23.66
N THR A 94 17.22 18.00 -23.54
CA THR A 94 18.21 17.45 -24.46
C THR A 94 18.15 15.92 -24.42
N PRO A 95 17.99 15.23 -25.56
CA PRO A 95 17.83 13.78 -25.58
C PRO A 95 19.16 13.17 -25.17
N THR A 96 19.26 12.77 -23.91
CA THR A 96 20.23 11.77 -23.51
C THR A 96 19.59 10.40 -23.69
N THR A 97 20.39 9.42 -24.07
CA THR A 97 19.93 8.02 -24.14
C THR A 97 19.93 7.46 -22.72
N PRO A 98 18.85 6.76 -22.29
CA PRO A 98 18.80 6.14 -20.97
C PRO A 98 20.09 5.39 -20.70
N PRO A 99 20.72 5.60 -19.52
CA PRO A 99 21.99 4.99 -19.23
C PRO A 99 21.89 3.48 -19.41
N ALA A 100 22.90 2.88 -20.06
CA ALA A 100 22.93 1.44 -20.24
C ALA A 100 22.83 0.76 -18.87
N GLY A 101 21.80 -0.08 -18.70
CA GLY A 101 21.65 -0.89 -17.51
C GLY A 101 22.85 -1.81 -17.32
N ARG A 102 23.29 -2.01 -16.08
CA ARG A 102 24.37 -2.95 -15.75
C ARG A 102 23.86 -4.38 -15.56
N ALA A 103 22.54 -4.58 -15.55
CA ALA A 103 21.88 -5.85 -15.29
C ALA A 103 22.06 -6.86 -16.43
N THR A 104 22.40 -8.09 -16.09
CA THR A 104 22.39 -9.23 -17.01
C THR A 104 21.08 -10.03 -16.89
N THR A 105 20.79 -10.90 -17.86
CA THR A 105 19.66 -11.86 -17.77
C THR A 105 19.74 -12.72 -16.50
N ARG A 106 20.97 -13.09 -16.09
CA ARG A 106 21.20 -13.86 -14.86
C ARG A 106 20.84 -13.07 -13.61
N ASP A 107 21.09 -11.77 -13.61
CA ASP A 107 20.70 -10.90 -12.49
C ASP A 107 19.17 -10.82 -12.38
N PHE A 108 18.44 -10.64 -13.49
CA PHE A 108 16.97 -10.64 -13.47
C PHE A 108 16.37 -11.93 -12.92
N ILE A 109 16.90 -13.10 -13.31
CA ILE A 109 16.45 -14.40 -12.78
C ILE A 109 16.70 -14.47 -11.27
N ARG A 110 17.87 -14.03 -10.81
CA ARG A 110 18.22 -14.02 -9.39
C ARG A 110 17.33 -13.08 -8.58
N TRP A 111 17.14 -11.85 -9.07
CA TRP A 111 16.26 -10.87 -8.44
C TRP A 111 14.82 -11.34 -8.38
N PHE A 112 14.32 -11.95 -9.46
CA PHE A 112 13.01 -12.58 -9.48
C PHE A 112 12.91 -13.69 -8.42
N ALA A 113 13.89 -14.59 -8.34
CA ALA A 113 13.92 -15.67 -7.35
C ALA A 113 13.88 -15.14 -5.91
N VAL A 114 14.72 -14.16 -5.58
CA VAL A 114 14.77 -13.57 -4.22
C VAL A 114 13.49 -12.80 -3.90
N SER A 115 12.87 -12.15 -4.89
CA SER A 115 11.64 -11.36 -4.70
C SER A 115 10.42 -12.18 -4.24
N TRP A 116 10.47 -13.51 -4.32
CA TRP A 116 9.44 -14.39 -3.75
C TRP A 116 9.43 -14.39 -2.22
N PHE A 117 10.55 -14.04 -1.58
CA PHE A 117 10.69 -13.98 -0.13
C PHE A 117 10.25 -12.63 0.46
N ILE A 118 9.59 -11.77 -0.33
CA ILE A 118 9.14 -10.43 0.10
C ILE A 118 8.22 -10.47 1.34
N GLN A 119 7.46 -11.55 1.54
CA GLN A 119 6.58 -11.74 2.70
C GLN A 119 7.17 -12.61 3.82
N SER A 120 8.41 -13.12 3.70
CA SER A 120 8.97 -14.10 4.64
C SER A 120 9.24 -13.57 6.05
N SER A 121 9.16 -12.25 6.26
CA SER A 121 9.30 -11.61 7.58
C SER A 121 8.23 -10.55 7.81
N TRP A 122 7.02 -10.81 7.30
CA TRP A 122 5.88 -9.91 7.44
C TRP A 122 5.57 -9.65 8.91
N ASN A 123 5.46 -8.38 9.30
CA ASN A 123 5.14 -7.98 10.66
C ASN A 123 4.37 -6.66 10.68
N TYR A 124 3.58 -6.40 11.73
CA TYR A 124 2.75 -5.20 11.79
C TYR A 124 3.52 -3.87 11.83
N GLU A 125 4.78 -3.89 12.24
CA GLU A 125 5.60 -2.67 12.31
C GLU A 125 6.03 -2.20 10.91
N ARG A 126 6.49 -3.13 10.08
CA ARG A 126 7.17 -2.83 8.80
C ARG A 126 6.48 -3.43 7.59
N MET A 127 5.45 -4.26 7.79
CA MET A 127 4.81 -5.10 6.80
C MET A 127 5.88 -5.91 6.04
N MET A 128 6.11 -5.62 4.75
CA MET A 128 7.10 -6.28 3.91
C MET A 128 8.46 -5.55 3.85
N GLY A 129 8.70 -4.53 4.68
CA GLY A 129 9.95 -3.75 4.71
C GLY A 129 11.21 -4.62 4.86
N THR A 130 11.18 -5.61 5.75
CA THR A 130 12.30 -6.54 5.95
C THR A 130 12.56 -7.39 4.70
N GLY A 131 11.49 -7.85 4.03
CA GLY A 131 11.61 -8.60 2.79
C GLY A 131 12.18 -7.77 1.65
N PHE A 132 11.80 -6.48 1.56
CA PHE A 132 12.36 -5.55 0.58
C PHE A 132 13.87 -5.37 0.81
N ALA A 133 14.27 -5.08 2.06
CA ALA A 133 15.66 -4.87 2.42
C ALA A 133 16.49 -6.14 2.18
N HIS A 134 15.93 -7.32 2.50
CA HIS A 134 16.55 -8.61 2.19
C HIS A 134 16.75 -8.81 0.68
N GLY A 135 15.76 -8.48 -0.14
CA GLY A 135 15.86 -8.55 -1.60
C GLY A 135 17.02 -7.72 -2.15
N MET A 136 17.14 -6.48 -1.67
CA MET A 136 18.20 -5.56 -2.11
C MET A 136 19.58 -5.91 -1.55
N LEU A 137 19.70 -6.68 -0.47
CA LEU A 137 20.95 -6.89 0.27
C LEU A 137 22.15 -7.30 -0.61
N GLU A 138 21.95 -8.21 -1.56
CA GLU A 138 23.05 -8.67 -2.42
C GLU A 138 23.49 -7.61 -3.43
N ILE A 139 22.55 -6.82 -3.91
CA ILE A 139 22.78 -5.69 -4.81
C ILE A 139 23.55 -4.62 -4.03
N GLU A 140 23.13 -4.37 -2.80
CA GLU A 140 23.72 -3.33 -1.97
C GLU A 140 25.11 -3.64 -1.45
N LYS A 141 25.42 -4.91 -1.17
CA LYS A 141 26.81 -5.33 -0.92
C LYS A 141 27.73 -5.11 -2.12
N LYS A 142 27.20 -5.08 -3.34
CA LYS A 142 27.99 -4.79 -4.55
C LYS A 142 28.24 -3.29 -4.70
N LEU A 143 27.22 -2.47 -4.42
CA LEU A 143 27.29 -1.01 -4.58
C LEU A 143 28.02 -0.32 -3.41
N ARG A 144 27.78 -0.76 -2.18
CA ARG A 144 28.29 -0.14 -0.96
C ARG A 144 29.34 -1.03 -0.31
N LYS A 145 30.59 -0.55 -0.32
CA LYS A 145 31.75 -1.28 0.24
C LYS A 145 32.01 -0.98 1.71
N ASP A 146 31.57 0.18 2.19
CA ASP A 146 31.62 0.53 3.60
C ASP A 146 30.48 -0.20 4.37
N PRO A 147 30.82 -1.02 5.40
CA PRO A 147 29.82 -1.67 6.22
C PRO A 147 28.85 -0.72 6.93
N GLU A 148 29.30 0.47 7.36
CA GLU A 148 28.41 1.41 8.06
C GLU A 148 27.46 2.11 7.08
N GLU A 149 27.91 2.42 5.87
CA GLU A 149 27.03 2.89 4.79
C GLU A 149 25.95 1.85 4.45
N LEU A 150 26.35 0.58 4.25
CA LEU A 150 25.41 -0.51 3.98
C LEU A 150 24.40 -0.68 5.12
N LYS A 151 24.85 -0.63 6.38
CA LYS A 151 23.97 -0.75 7.55
C LYS A 151 23.00 0.42 7.66
N SER A 152 23.44 1.64 7.36
CA SER A 152 22.59 2.83 7.29
C SER A 152 21.49 2.65 6.23
N TRP A 153 21.88 2.23 5.02
CA TRP A 153 20.96 1.92 3.94
C TRP A 153 19.93 0.87 4.33
N MET A 154 20.39 -0.25 4.89
CA MET A 154 19.53 -1.36 5.32
C MET A 154 18.54 -0.93 6.40
N ARG A 155 18.92 -0.01 7.30
CA ARG A 155 18.00 0.55 8.29
C ARG A 155 16.93 1.43 7.65
N LEU A 156 17.32 2.30 6.72
CA LEU A 156 16.41 3.18 6.01
C LEU A 156 15.40 2.40 5.15
N HIS A 157 15.87 1.41 4.39
CA HIS A 157 15.02 0.66 3.47
C HIS A 157 14.24 -0.48 4.13
N ASN A 158 14.45 -0.70 5.43
CA ASN A 158 13.63 -1.56 6.31
C ASN A 158 12.51 -0.79 7.02
N GLU A 159 12.20 0.43 6.58
CA GLU A 159 10.99 1.15 6.99
C GLU A 159 9.72 0.46 6.46
N PHE A 160 8.56 0.97 6.87
CA PHE A 160 7.26 0.46 6.44
C PHE A 160 7.18 0.39 4.91
N TYR A 161 6.90 -0.81 4.40
CA TYR A 161 6.70 -1.07 2.99
C TYR A 161 5.58 -2.08 2.82
N ASN A 162 4.49 -1.68 2.17
CA ASN A 162 3.36 -2.57 1.91
C ASN A 162 2.76 -2.31 0.55
N THR A 163 2.61 -3.36 -0.24
CA THR A 163 2.04 -3.35 -1.59
C THR A 163 1.62 -4.78 -1.95
N GLU A 164 1.17 -5.01 -3.18
CA GLU A 164 0.86 -6.35 -3.62
C GLU A 164 2.15 -7.12 -4.02
N PRO A 165 2.37 -8.37 -3.56
CA PRO A 165 3.62 -9.11 -3.78
C PRO A 165 4.10 -9.29 -5.22
N HIS A 166 3.21 -9.40 -6.21
CA HIS A 166 3.60 -9.52 -7.62
C HIS A 166 4.00 -8.16 -8.19
N PHE A 167 3.20 -7.12 -7.93
CA PHE A 167 3.47 -5.76 -8.40
C PHE A 167 4.58 -5.04 -7.61
N HIS A 168 4.97 -5.53 -6.43
CA HIS A 168 6.19 -5.12 -5.73
C HIS A 168 7.41 -5.11 -6.67
N ASN A 169 7.48 -6.05 -7.61
CA ASN A 169 8.61 -6.17 -8.51
C ASN A 169 8.80 -4.95 -9.43
N ALA A 170 7.74 -4.19 -9.73
CA ALA A 170 7.87 -2.92 -10.43
C ALA A 170 8.68 -1.90 -9.60
N ILE A 171 8.35 -1.77 -8.32
CA ILE A 171 9.05 -0.88 -7.38
C ILE A 171 10.47 -1.39 -7.12
N TYR A 172 10.63 -2.70 -6.96
CA TYR A 172 11.91 -3.35 -6.74
C TYR A 172 12.86 -3.10 -7.91
N GLY A 173 12.45 -3.39 -9.15
CA GLY A 173 13.25 -3.14 -10.35
C GLY A 173 13.64 -1.67 -10.49
N MET A 174 12.69 -0.77 -10.24
CA MET A 174 12.95 0.68 -10.29
C MET A 174 14.00 1.09 -9.24
N ALA A 175 13.87 0.62 -8.01
CA ALA A 175 14.85 0.88 -6.95
C ALA A 175 16.25 0.37 -7.33
N ILE A 176 16.36 -0.84 -7.88
CA ILE A 176 17.64 -1.40 -8.33
C ILE A 176 18.31 -0.48 -9.35
N SER A 177 17.59 -0.09 -10.40
CA SER A 177 18.14 0.78 -11.43
C SER A 177 18.54 2.16 -10.90
N LEU A 178 17.76 2.74 -9.98
CA LEU A 178 18.08 4.03 -9.37
C LEU A 178 19.33 3.95 -8.49
N GLU A 179 19.48 2.89 -7.69
CA GLU A 179 20.69 2.63 -6.89
C GLU A 179 21.93 2.44 -7.78
N GLU A 180 21.81 1.69 -8.87
CA GLU A 180 22.92 1.48 -9.82
C GLU A 180 23.41 2.77 -10.49
N GLN A 181 22.48 3.73 -10.69
CA GLN A 181 22.77 5.05 -11.25
C GLN A 181 23.19 6.07 -10.18
N GLY A 182 23.26 5.68 -8.92
CA GLY A 182 23.68 6.55 -7.82
C GLY A 182 22.66 7.62 -7.46
N ALA A 183 21.36 7.37 -7.68
CA ALA A 183 20.32 8.24 -7.16
C ALA A 183 20.39 8.29 -5.62
N ASP A 184 20.07 9.44 -5.06
CA ASP A 184 20.11 9.61 -3.62
C ASP A 184 18.98 8.84 -2.93
N GLN A 185 19.22 8.55 -1.66
CA GLN A 185 18.35 7.72 -0.82
C GLN A 185 16.95 8.31 -0.60
N GLU A 186 16.84 9.63 -0.52
CA GLU A 186 15.55 10.29 -0.28
C GLU A 186 14.64 10.16 -1.50
N THR A 187 15.19 10.32 -2.70
CA THR A 187 14.48 10.08 -3.96
C THR A 187 13.95 8.66 -4.06
N ILE A 188 14.80 7.65 -3.81
CA ILE A 188 14.43 6.24 -3.91
C ILE A 188 13.35 5.90 -2.87
N ARG A 189 13.51 6.37 -1.64
CA ARG A 189 12.50 6.20 -0.58
C ARG A 189 11.17 6.87 -0.96
N GLY A 190 11.20 8.10 -1.50
CA GLY A 190 10.02 8.83 -1.94
C GLY A 190 9.24 8.08 -3.03
N ILE A 191 9.95 7.60 -4.05
CA ILE A 191 9.38 6.79 -5.14
C ILE A 191 8.76 5.50 -4.59
N LYS A 192 9.47 4.76 -3.74
CA LYS A 192 8.94 3.56 -3.09
C LYS A 192 7.62 3.87 -2.37
N THR A 193 7.61 4.89 -1.51
CA THR A 193 6.42 5.28 -0.74
C THR A 193 5.26 5.71 -1.64
N ALA A 194 5.54 6.47 -2.69
CA ALA A 194 4.52 6.97 -3.60
C ALA A 194 3.85 5.84 -4.39
N LEU A 195 4.62 4.82 -4.78
CA LEU A 195 4.17 3.72 -5.63
C LEU A 195 3.56 2.55 -4.84
N MET A 196 3.84 2.42 -3.53
CA MET A 196 3.29 1.37 -2.66
C MET A 196 1.76 1.25 -2.80
N GLY A 197 1.05 2.36 -2.60
CA GLY A 197 -0.42 2.42 -2.61
C GLY A 197 -1.06 2.08 -3.97
N PRO A 198 -0.69 2.76 -5.07
CA PRO A 198 -1.22 2.47 -6.40
C PRO A 198 -1.01 1.01 -6.82
N PHE A 199 0.20 0.47 -6.61
CA PHE A 199 0.48 -0.92 -6.93
C PHE A 199 -0.18 -1.92 -5.96
N ALA A 200 -0.44 -1.52 -4.70
CA ALA A 200 -1.27 -2.31 -3.80
C ALA A 200 -2.69 -2.44 -4.36
N GLY A 201 -3.35 -1.31 -4.64
CA GLY A 201 -4.73 -1.30 -5.13
C GLY A 201 -4.89 -1.98 -6.48
N LEU A 202 -3.97 -1.73 -7.41
CA LEU A 202 -3.98 -2.37 -8.74
C LEU A 202 -3.72 -3.87 -8.63
N GLY A 203 -2.68 -4.25 -7.89
CA GLY A 203 -2.30 -5.65 -7.73
C GLY A 203 -3.37 -6.45 -7.00
N ASP A 204 -3.93 -5.93 -5.90
CA ASP A 204 -4.95 -6.64 -5.12
C ASP A 204 -6.19 -6.92 -5.98
N SER A 205 -6.61 -5.93 -6.77
CA SER A 205 -7.75 -6.05 -7.69
C SER A 205 -7.53 -7.13 -8.75
N ILE A 206 -6.36 -7.16 -9.36
CA ILE A 206 -6.05 -8.10 -10.46
C ILE A 206 -5.72 -9.49 -9.91
N MET A 207 -4.78 -9.58 -8.98
CA MET A 207 -4.20 -10.85 -8.53
C MET A 207 -5.10 -11.55 -7.51
N TRP A 208 -5.49 -10.86 -6.44
CA TRP A 208 -6.20 -11.48 -5.31
C TRP A 208 -7.71 -11.51 -5.46
N PHE A 209 -8.32 -10.47 -6.05
CA PHE A 209 -9.77 -10.39 -6.16
C PHE A 209 -10.33 -10.90 -7.50
N THR A 210 -9.50 -10.96 -8.55
CA THR A 210 -9.93 -11.40 -9.89
C THR A 210 -9.30 -12.73 -10.29
N LEU A 211 -7.98 -12.77 -10.49
CA LEU A 211 -7.31 -13.93 -11.07
C LEU A 211 -7.34 -15.15 -10.15
N LEU A 212 -6.98 -15.00 -8.86
CA LEU A 212 -6.96 -16.11 -7.91
C LEU A 212 -8.38 -16.72 -7.75
N PRO A 213 -9.45 -15.95 -7.50
CA PRO A 213 -10.80 -16.51 -7.39
C PRO A 213 -11.27 -17.18 -8.67
N ILE A 214 -11.00 -16.60 -9.85
CA ILE A 214 -11.37 -17.24 -11.13
C ILE A 214 -10.64 -18.58 -11.30
N ALA A 215 -9.31 -18.62 -11.09
CA ALA A 215 -8.51 -19.83 -11.24
C ALA A 215 -9.00 -20.95 -10.31
N PHE A 216 -9.23 -20.62 -9.04
CA PHE A 216 -9.65 -21.60 -8.04
C PHE A 216 -11.14 -21.95 -8.14
N LEU A 217 -12.01 -21.05 -8.59
CA LEU A 217 -13.42 -21.36 -8.88
C LEU A 217 -13.54 -22.34 -10.06
N LEU A 218 -12.78 -22.12 -11.12
CA LEU A 218 -12.73 -23.04 -12.26
C LEU A 218 -12.21 -24.42 -11.84
N GLY A 219 -11.11 -24.46 -11.09
CA GLY A 219 -10.59 -25.73 -10.56
C GLY A 219 -11.56 -26.43 -9.61
N ALA A 220 -12.21 -25.68 -8.71
CA ALA A 220 -13.23 -26.21 -7.81
C ALA A 220 -14.42 -26.79 -8.60
N SER A 221 -14.89 -26.10 -9.65
CA SER A 221 -16.02 -26.56 -10.47
C SER A 221 -15.80 -27.95 -11.08
N LEU A 222 -14.56 -28.26 -11.46
CA LEU A 222 -14.16 -29.57 -11.96
C LEU A 222 -13.92 -30.56 -10.82
N GLY A 223 -13.42 -30.09 -9.68
CA GLY A 223 -13.12 -30.90 -8.49
C GLY A 223 -14.36 -31.39 -7.73
N VAL A 224 -15.53 -30.76 -7.88
CA VAL A 224 -16.78 -31.14 -7.19
C VAL A 224 -17.16 -32.61 -7.42
N GLN A 225 -16.79 -33.18 -8.58
CA GLN A 225 -17.06 -34.59 -8.91
C GLN A 225 -15.90 -35.54 -8.55
N GLY A 226 -14.92 -35.09 -7.75
CA GLY A 226 -13.75 -35.87 -7.36
C GLY A 226 -12.62 -35.90 -8.41
N ASN A 227 -12.67 -35.03 -9.43
CA ASN A 227 -11.67 -34.99 -10.48
C ASN A 227 -10.39 -34.25 -10.01
N ILE A 228 -9.27 -34.98 -9.95
CA ILE A 228 -7.95 -34.43 -9.58
C ILE A 228 -7.45 -33.34 -10.54
N LEU A 229 -8.01 -33.26 -11.76
CA LEU A 229 -7.69 -32.18 -12.69
C LEU A 229 -8.15 -30.80 -12.20
N GLY A 230 -9.10 -30.73 -11.26
CA GLY A 230 -9.56 -29.47 -10.67
C GLY A 230 -8.42 -28.64 -10.06
N PRO A 231 -7.73 -29.16 -9.02
CA PRO A 231 -6.53 -28.51 -8.47
C PRO A 231 -5.43 -28.24 -9.49
N VAL A 232 -5.20 -29.17 -10.43
CA VAL A 232 -4.17 -29.01 -11.47
C VAL A 232 -4.47 -27.82 -12.37
N ILE A 233 -5.72 -27.67 -12.85
CA ILE A 233 -6.13 -26.57 -13.71
C ILE A 233 -6.07 -25.23 -12.97
N ALA A 234 -6.50 -25.19 -11.70
CA ALA A 234 -6.37 -23.98 -10.89
C ALA A 234 -4.90 -23.52 -10.80
N LEU A 235 -3.98 -24.44 -10.53
CA LEU A 235 -2.55 -24.12 -10.44
C LEU A 235 -1.92 -23.79 -11.80
N LEU A 236 -2.33 -24.45 -12.88
CA LEU A 236 -1.86 -24.16 -14.25
C LEU A 236 -2.31 -22.79 -14.75
N ILE A 237 -3.43 -22.26 -14.25
CA ILE A 237 -3.84 -20.87 -14.51
C ILE A 237 -3.06 -19.92 -13.59
N TRP A 238 -3.07 -20.20 -12.28
CA TRP A 238 -2.51 -19.30 -11.27
C TRP A 238 -1.00 -19.10 -11.41
N ILE A 239 -0.23 -20.19 -11.42
CA ILE A 239 1.24 -20.13 -11.30
C ILE A 239 1.87 -19.42 -12.50
N PRO A 240 1.61 -19.79 -13.76
CA PRO A 240 2.28 -19.16 -14.90
C PRO A 240 1.94 -17.69 -15.03
N VAL A 241 0.68 -17.30 -14.80
CA VAL A 241 0.25 -15.90 -14.87
C VAL A 241 0.87 -15.09 -13.74
N SER A 242 0.84 -15.61 -12.51
CA SER A 242 1.52 -15.02 -11.34
C SER A 242 3.01 -14.79 -11.60
N TRP A 243 3.72 -15.78 -12.11
CA TRP A 243 5.14 -15.70 -12.40
C TRP A 243 5.43 -14.72 -13.53
N ALA A 244 4.64 -14.73 -14.60
CA ALA A 244 4.76 -13.80 -15.71
C ALA A 244 4.56 -12.36 -15.24
N VAL A 245 3.47 -12.06 -14.52
CA VAL A 245 3.20 -10.72 -13.98
C VAL A 245 4.37 -10.25 -13.12
N LYS A 246 4.82 -11.07 -12.17
CA LYS A 246 5.90 -10.72 -11.25
C LYS A 246 7.27 -10.57 -11.96
N TYR A 247 7.54 -11.34 -13.00
CA TYR A 247 8.77 -11.21 -13.79
C TYR A 247 8.75 -9.97 -14.70
N TYR A 248 7.69 -9.76 -15.46
CA TYR A 248 7.62 -8.62 -16.39
C TYR A 248 7.52 -7.29 -15.66
N THR A 249 6.82 -7.23 -14.53
CA THR A 249 6.83 -6.02 -13.68
C THR A 249 8.25 -5.69 -13.19
N LEU A 250 9.10 -6.69 -12.87
CA LEU A 250 10.51 -6.47 -12.55
C LEU A 250 11.28 -5.83 -13.71
N VAL A 251 11.16 -6.42 -14.90
CA VAL A 251 11.87 -5.97 -16.11
C VAL A 251 11.45 -4.56 -16.49
N TYR A 252 10.15 -4.29 -16.54
CA TYR A 252 9.63 -2.97 -16.86
C TYR A 252 9.97 -1.95 -15.77
N GLY A 253 9.87 -2.32 -14.49
CA GLY A 253 10.27 -1.47 -13.37
C GLY A 253 11.72 -0.99 -13.49
N TYR A 254 12.65 -1.91 -13.78
CA TYR A 254 14.07 -1.58 -14.01
C TYR A 254 14.25 -0.66 -15.22
N LYS A 255 13.59 -0.94 -16.35
CA LYS A 255 13.68 -0.09 -17.54
C LYS A 255 13.16 1.34 -17.29
N TYR A 256 12.03 1.47 -16.60
CA TYR A 256 11.47 2.78 -16.27
C TYR A 256 12.33 3.52 -15.25
N GLY A 257 12.93 2.82 -14.29
CA GLY A 257 13.83 3.46 -13.34
C GLY A 257 15.13 3.97 -13.96
N LEU A 258 15.68 3.32 -14.99
CA LEU A 258 16.79 3.88 -15.78
C LEU A 258 16.40 5.19 -16.47
N SER A 259 15.20 5.22 -17.08
CA SER A 259 14.68 6.43 -17.73
C SER A 259 14.45 7.56 -16.71
N LEU A 260 14.02 7.20 -15.51
CA LEU A 260 13.82 8.15 -14.42
C LEU A 260 15.16 8.69 -13.89
N ALA A 261 16.16 7.85 -13.68
CA ALA A 261 17.50 8.24 -13.22
C ALA A 261 18.18 9.25 -14.15
N GLU A 262 17.90 9.14 -15.45
CA GLU A 262 18.38 10.07 -16.46
C GLU A 262 17.82 11.47 -16.29
N ILE A 263 16.50 11.55 -16.11
CA ILE A 263 15.75 12.81 -15.98
C ILE A 263 16.00 13.46 -14.61
N LEU A 264 16.18 12.65 -13.56
CA LEU A 264 16.35 13.11 -12.19
C LEU A 264 17.78 13.62 -11.89
N LYS A 265 18.21 14.66 -12.60
CA LYS A 265 19.51 15.32 -12.39
C LYS A 265 19.34 16.82 -12.16
N GLY A 266 20.34 17.44 -11.53
CA GLY A 266 20.42 18.89 -11.38
C GLY A 266 19.18 19.51 -10.73
N GLU A 267 18.61 20.53 -11.37
CA GLU A 267 17.40 21.21 -10.87
C GLU A 267 16.11 20.39 -11.08
N VAL A 268 16.05 19.57 -12.13
CA VAL A 268 14.91 18.66 -12.37
C VAL A 268 14.72 17.71 -11.20
N LEU A 269 15.81 17.19 -10.62
CA LEU A 269 15.75 16.34 -9.43
C LEU A 269 15.01 17.03 -8.27
N LYS A 270 15.27 18.32 -8.02
CA LYS A 270 14.64 19.06 -6.94
C LYS A 270 13.13 19.18 -7.17
N VAL A 271 12.74 19.59 -8.38
CA VAL A 271 11.32 19.73 -8.77
C VAL A 271 10.60 18.39 -8.70
N ALA A 272 11.22 17.34 -9.23
CA ALA A 272 10.65 16.01 -9.25
C ALA A 272 10.50 15.40 -7.84
N ARG A 273 11.44 15.65 -6.91
CA ARG A 273 11.26 15.26 -5.49
C ARG A 273 10.03 15.90 -4.88
N GLU A 274 9.80 17.18 -5.13
CA GLU A 274 8.60 17.86 -4.64
C GLU A 274 7.33 17.27 -5.25
N ALA A 275 7.32 17.00 -6.56
CA ALA A 275 6.20 16.35 -7.26
C ALA A 275 5.94 14.93 -6.74
N ILE A 276 6.97 14.13 -6.51
CA ILE A 276 6.87 12.77 -5.95
C ILE A 276 6.34 12.82 -4.52
N ALA A 277 6.81 13.76 -3.70
CA ALA A 277 6.31 13.93 -2.34
C ALA A 277 4.85 14.40 -2.31
N ALA A 278 4.46 15.31 -3.20
CA ALA A 278 3.08 15.74 -3.39
C ALA A 278 2.18 14.56 -3.80
N PHE A 279 2.62 13.79 -4.79
CA PHE A 279 1.92 12.59 -5.25
C PHE A 279 1.77 11.56 -4.12
N ALA A 280 2.83 11.26 -3.39
CA ALA A 280 2.80 10.36 -2.23
C ALA A 280 1.79 10.82 -1.18
N MET A 281 1.76 12.12 -0.84
CA MET A 281 0.80 12.65 0.13
C MET A 281 -0.65 12.51 -0.34
N ALA A 282 -0.93 12.71 -1.63
CA ALA A 282 -2.26 12.46 -2.19
C ALA A 282 -2.68 10.99 -2.08
N ILE A 283 -1.77 10.05 -2.36
CA ILE A 283 -2.02 8.63 -2.15
C ILE A 283 -2.29 8.32 -0.68
N ILE A 284 -1.50 8.87 0.25
CA ILE A 284 -1.70 8.68 1.69
C ILE A 284 -3.09 9.20 2.13
N GLY A 285 -3.54 10.32 1.57
CA GLY A 285 -4.90 10.85 1.75
C GLY A 285 -5.98 9.89 1.26
N GLY A 286 -5.80 9.33 0.06
CA GLY A 286 -6.70 8.32 -0.50
C GLY A 286 -6.77 7.04 0.35
N ILE A 287 -5.63 6.56 0.85
CA ILE A 287 -5.56 5.40 1.76
C ILE A 287 -6.33 5.69 3.06
N ALA A 288 -6.12 6.86 3.66
CA ALA A 288 -6.81 7.26 4.88
C ALA A 288 -8.34 7.30 4.71
N ALA A 289 -8.83 7.72 3.54
CA ALA A 289 -10.26 7.80 3.24
C ALA A 289 -10.92 6.46 2.89
N THR A 290 -10.18 5.52 2.31
CA THR A 290 -10.75 4.30 1.70
C THR A 290 -10.40 3.01 2.43
N TYR A 291 -9.21 2.89 3.02
CA TYR A 291 -8.72 1.63 3.61
C TYR A 291 -8.91 1.57 5.12
N VAL A 292 -9.05 2.73 5.78
CA VAL A 292 -9.44 2.79 7.18
C VAL A 292 -10.95 2.65 7.28
N ARG A 293 -11.42 1.51 7.79
CA ARG A 293 -12.85 1.22 7.90
C ARG A 293 -13.31 1.49 9.32
N ALA A 294 -13.83 2.71 9.52
CA ALA A 294 -14.37 3.17 10.79
C ALA A 294 -15.76 3.79 10.54
N THR A 295 -16.81 3.19 11.10
CA THR A 295 -18.19 3.69 11.00
C THR A 295 -18.86 3.66 12.37
N THR A 296 -19.97 4.39 12.53
CA THR A 296 -20.75 4.39 13.77
C THR A 296 -22.13 3.76 13.57
N PRO A 297 -22.55 2.80 14.40
CA PRO A 297 -23.86 2.17 14.31
C PRO A 297 -24.94 2.94 15.08
N ILE A 298 -24.61 4.10 15.68
CA ILE A 298 -25.52 4.85 16.55
C ILE A 298 -26.79 5.27 15.78
N VAL A 299 -27.93 4.97 16.37
CA VAL A 299 -29.27 5.41 15.94
C VAL A 299 -29.74 6.49 16.91
N LEU A 300 -29.98 7.70 16.40
CA LEU A 300 -30.37 8.87 17.19
C LEU A 300 -31.86 8.84 17.56
N ALA A 301 -32.70 8.34 16.65
CA ALA A 301 -34.13 8.14 16.87
C ALA A 301 -34.66 7.02 15.97
N ALA A 302 -35.67 6.31 16.45
CA ALA A 302 -36.40 5.33 15.67
C ALA A 302 -37.90 5.66 15.77
N TYR A 303 -38.52 5.93 14.62
CA TYR A 303 -39.96 6.19 14.49
C TYR A 303 -40.55 5.20 13.50
N ALA A 304 -41.42 4.30 13.98
CA ALA A 304 -41.95 3.18 13.20
C ALA A 304 -40.83 2.40 12.49
N GLU A 305 -40.85 2.29 11.16
CA GLU A 305 -39.83 1.59 10.36
C GLU A 305 -38.64 2.47 9.97
N GLN A 306 -38.64 3.76 10.31
CA GLN A 306 -37.56 4.69 9.96
C GLN A 306 -36.59 4.89 11.13
N GLN A 307 -35.31 4.60 10.88
CA GLN A 307 -34.21 4.84 11.81
C GLN A 307 -33.38 6.04 11.34
N ILE A 308 -33.24 7.05 12.20
CA ILE A 308 -32.31 8.16 11.99
C ILE A 308 -30.94 7.72 12.50
N LYS A 309 -30.09 7.27 11.57
CA LYS A 309 -28.71 6.85 11.86
C LYS A 309 -27.78 8.07 11.92
N LEU A 310 -26.78 8.02 12.82
CA LEU A 310 -25.78 9.08 12.94
C LEU A 310 -24.81 9.10 11.75
N GLN A 311 -24.42 7.93 11.22
CA GLN A 311 -23.42 7.84 10.13
C GLN A 311 -23.78 8.66 8.89
N PRO A 312 -25.01 8.60 8.32
CA PRO A 312 -25.38 9.44 7.18
C PRO A 312 -25.30 10.96 7.45
N ILE A 313 -25.54 11.39 8.70
CA ILE A 313 -25.43 12.80 9.09
C ILE A 313 -23.96 13.22 9.10
N LEU A 314 -23.08 12.38 9.65
CA LEU A 314 -21.64 12.61 9.59
C LEU A 314 -21.15 12.64 8.13
N ASP A 315 -21.62 11.72 7.29
CA ASP A 315 -21.23 11.67 5.87
C ASP A 315 -21.73 12.89 5.07
N GLN A 316 -22.86 13.50 5.45
CA GLN A 316 -23.31 14.76 4.86
C GLN A 316 -22.39 15.94 5.23
N PHE A 317 -21.87 15.96 6.46
CA PHE A 317 -20.91 16.97 6.89
C PHE A 317 -19.53 16.75 6.25
N MET A 318 -19.03 15.51 6.33
CA MET A 318 -17.76 15.09 5.75
C MET A 318 -17.73 13.56 5.62
N PRO A 319 -17.77 12.99 4.41
CA PRO A 319 -17.57 11.56 4.20
C PRO A 319 -16.20 11.11 4.73
N SER A 320 -16.16 9.90 5.29
CA SER A 320 -14.94 9.32 5.87
C SER A 320 -14.31 10.16 7.02
N LEU A 321 -15.11 10.93 7.76
CA LEU A 321 -14.64 11.68 8.94
C LEU A 321 -14.00 10.78 10.02
N LEU A 322 -14.66 9.68 10.40
CA LEU A 322 -14.10 8.74 11.39
C LEU A 322 -12.77 8.10 10.92
N PRO A 323 -12.64 7.61 9.67
CA PRO A 323 -11.37 7.20 9.07
C PRO A 323 -10.25 8.25 9.20
N LEU A 324 -10.57 9.52 8.93
CA LEU A 324 -9.62 10.63 9.08
C LEU A 324 -9.20 10.81 10.54
N LEU A 325 -10.16 10.84 11.47
CA LEU A 325 -9.89 11.02 12.89
C LEU A 325 -8.98 9.91 13.44
N PHE A 326 -9.21 8.65 13.06
CA PHE A 326 -8.34 7.55 13.45
C PHE A 326 -6.93 7.66 12.83
N THR A 327 -6.82 8.12 11.59
CA THR A 327 -5.53 8.36 10.93
C THR A 327 -4.75 9.47 11.65
N LEU A 328 -5.40 10.59 11.97
CA LEU A 328 -4.80 11.70 12.70
C LEU A 328 -4.47 11.33 14.14
N TYR A 329 -5.32 10.52 14.79
CA TYR A 329 -5.05 9.96 16.12
C TYR A 329 -3.81 9.06 16.11
N ALA A 330 -3.72 8.14 15.15
CA ALA A 330 -2.54 7.30 14.96
C ALA A 330 -1.28 8.14 14.70
N TYR A 331 -1.38 9.16 13.84
CA TYR A 331 -0.29 10.11 13.58
C TYR A 331 0.16 10.83 14.85
N TRP A 332 -0.80 11.30 15.65
CA TRP A 332 -0.51 11.96 16.92
C TRP A 332 0.21 11.05 17.92
N LEU A 333 -0.19 9.77 18.02
CA LEU A 333 0.48 8.77 18.86
C LEU A 333 1.96 8.58 18.47
N ILE A 334 2.27 8.49 17.17
CA ILE A 334 3.63 8.19 16.70
C ILE A 334 4.52 9.42 16.52
N LYS A 335 3.96 10.58 16.17
CA LYS A 335 4.71 11.81 15.90
C LYS A 335 4.81 12.69 17.13
N THR A 336 3.69 12.95 17.79
CA THR A 336 3.61 13.92 18.89
C THR A 336 3.93 13.26 20.23
N LYS A 337 3.35 12.09 20.51
CA LYS A 337 3.67 11.32 21.72
C LYS A 337 4.96 10.51 21.61
N GLY A 338 5.47 10.32 20.39
CA GLY A 338 6.73 9.59 20.16
C GLY A 338 6.66 8.11 20.52
N TYR A 339 5.46 7.51 20.54
CA TYR A 339 5.32 6.09 20.83
C TYR A 339 5.92 5.23 19.71
N SER A 340 6.47 4.07 20.10
CA SER A 340 6.87 3.04 19.14
C SER A 340 5.67 2.57 18.34
N TYR A 341 5.89 2.12 17.11
CA TYR A 341 4.82 1.64 16.24
C TYR A 341 4.05 0.48 16.89
N GLY A 342 4.72 -0.48 17.52
CA GLY A 342 4.04 -1.56 18.26
C GLY A 342 3.14 -1.05 19.40
N LYS A 343 3.60 -0.06 20.17
CA LYS A 343 2.77 0.56 21.22
C LYS A 343 1.58 1.31 20.61
N ALA A 344 1.77 2.01 19.49
CA ALA A 344 0.70 2.70 18.79
C ALA A 344 -0.34 1.73 18.22
N VAL A 345 0.05 0.58 17.66
CA VAL A 345 -0.87 -0.49 17.23
C VAL A 345 -1.77 -0.91 18.38
N ILE A 346 -1.18 -1.26 19.53
CA ILE A 346 -1.93 -1.76 20.70
C ILE A 346 -2.92 -0.71 21.19
N ILE A 347 -2.50 0.55 21.31
CA ILE A 347 -3.37 1.63 21.78
C ILE A 347 -4.51 1.87 20.79
N LEU A 348 -4.21 1.92 19.49
CA LEU A 348 -5.20 2.12 18.43
C LEU A 348 -6.23 0.99 18.42
N PHE A 349 -5.76 -0.25 18.52
CA PHE A 349 -6.59 -1.45 18.58
C PHE A 349 -7.51 -1.43 19.80
N LEU A 350 -6.96 -1.21 21.00
CA LEU A 350 -7.74 -1.17 22.24
C LEU A 350 -8.76 -0.03 22.22
N THR A 351 -8.41 1.13 21.67
CA THR A 351 -9.33 2.26 21.51
C THR A 351 -10.51 1.87 20.62
N ALA A 352 -10.26 1.33 19.43
CA ALA A 352 -11.30 0.91 18.51
C ALA A 352 -12.16 -0.24 19.08
N PHE A 353 -11.53 -1.21 19.75
CA PHE A 353 -12.20 -2.33 20.41
C PHE A 353 -13.15 -1.88 21.52
N ILE A 354 -12.70 -0.98 22.40
CA ILE A 354 -13.54 -0.43 23.48
C ILE A 354 -14.71 0.35 22.89
N LEU A 355 -14.45 1.22 21.90
CA LEU A 355 -15.49 1.98 21.21
C LEU A 355 -16.51 1.08 20.52
N ALA A 356 -16.08 -0.08 20.00
CA ALA A 356 -16.98 -1.06 19.40
C ALA A 356 -17.83 -1.80 20.45
N ILE A 357 -17.25 -2.21 21.58
CA ILE A 357 -18.00 -2.85 22.67
C ILE A 357 -19.12 -1.95 23.21
N ILE A 358 -18.85 -0.65 23.35
CA ILE A 358 -19.85 0.31 23.83
C ILE A 358 -20.82 0.79 22.74
N GLY A 359 -20.69 0.30 21.50
CA GLY A 359 -21.59 0.61 20.38
C GLY A 359 -21.36 1.99 19.75
N VAL A 360 -20.22 2.64 19.99
CA VAL A 360 -19.86 3.91 19.34
C VAL A 360 -19.27 3.67 17.94
N LEU A 361 -18.51 2.60 17.78
CA LEU A 361 -17.89 2.18 16.52
C LEU A 361 -18.50 0.83 16.07
N GLY A 362 -18.62 0.60 14.76
CA GLY A 362 -19.30 -0.58 14.23
C GLY A 362 -19.13 -0.73 12.72
#